data_AF-A0A074TII6-F1
#
_entry.id   AF-A0A074TII6-F1
#
_cell.length_a   1.000
_cell.length_b   1.000
_cell.length_c   1.000
_cell.angle_alpha   90.00
_cell.angle_beta   90.00
_cell.angle_gamma   90.00
#
_symmetry.space_group_name_H-M   'P 1'
#
loop_
_entity.id
_entity.type
_entity.pdbx_description
1 polymer ?
#
loop_
_entity_poly.entity_id
_entity_poly.type
_entity_poly.pdbx_seq_one_letter_code
_entity_poly.pdbx_strand_id
1 'polypeptide(L)'
;MPIRPENRSRYPDDWNAISARVREEAGQRCEWCSVENGATILRGSDNQDGASLPAYRYADASAHDHSFHAQTGEPIPGADWDTFDPNARGPVKVILTVAHLDHQPENCARDNLRALCQACHNAYDAPMRARGIAERKRAKRAISDLFPKPN
;
A
#
# COMPACT_ATOMS: atom_id res chain seq x y z
N MET A 1 0.78 -1.46 -6.92
CA MET A 1 1.80 -2.51 -7.13
C MET A 1 2.02 -2.76 -8.63
N PRO A 2 3.20 -3.21 -9.08
CA PRO A 2 3.42 -3.52 -10.50
C PRO A 2 2.49 -4.66 -10.97
N ILE A 3 1.92 -4.52 -12.17
CA ILE A 3 1.13 -5.59 -12.79
C ILE A 3 2.09 -6.72 -13.16
N ARG A 4 1.78 -7.92 -12.68
CA ARG A 4 2.55 -9.13 -13.02
C ARG A 4 2.43 -9.40 -14.53
N PRO A 5 3.52 -9.82 -15.20
CA PRO A 5 3.48 -10.13 -16.63
C PRO A 5 2.34 -11.08 -17.01
N GLU A 6 2.08 -12.11 -16.20
CA GLU A 6 1.01 -13.09 -16.47
C GLU A 6 -0.42 -12.50 -16.43
N ASN A 7 -0.62 -11.35 -15.80
CA ASN A 7 -1.94 -10.72 -15.65
C ASN A 7 -2.17 -9.59 -16.64
N ARG A 8 -1.19 -9.20 -17.48
CA ARG A 8 -1.31 -8.02 -18.35
C ARG A 8 -2.52 -8.07 -19.28
N SER A 9 -2.85 -9.25 -19.81
CA SER A 9 -4.01 -9.45 -20.69
C SER A 9 -5.36 -9.30 -20.01
N ARG A 10 -5.42 -9.28 -18.68
CA ARG A 10 -6.66 -9.08 -17.91
C ARG A 10 -7.03 -7.60 -17.76
N TYR A 11 -6.09 -6.71 -18.08
CA TYR A 11 -6.30 -5.27 -18.05
C TYR A 11 -6.67 -4.79 -19.45
N PRO A 12 -7.46 -3.72 -19.58
CA PRO A 12 -7.74 -3.13 -20.88
C PRO A 12 -6.47 -2.48 -21.47
N ASP A 13 -6.42 -2.37 -22.80
CA ASP A 13 -5.27 -1.80 -23.52
C ASP A 13 -4.96 -0.35 -23.11
N ASP A 14 -5.99 0.41 -22.72
CA ASP A 14 -5.90 1.80 -22.28
C ASP A 14 -5.63 1.95 -20.76
N TRP A 15 -5.24 0.87 -20.07
CA TRP A 15 -4.98 0.89 -18.61
C TRP A 15 -4.06 2.03 -18.16
N ASN A 16 -3.04 2.36 -18.95
CA ASN A 16 -2.14 3.47 -18.61
C ASN A 16 -2.88 4.81 -18.53
N ALA A 17 -3.84 5.07 -19.41
CA ALA A 17 -4.67 6.26 -19.40
C ALA A 17 -5.66 6.25 -18.24
N ILE A 18 -6.32 5.10 -17.97
CA ILE A 18 -7.20 4.92 -16.82
C ILE A 18 -6.44 5.19 -15.51
N SER A 19 -5.26 4.60 -15.37
CA SER A 19 -4.41 4.74 -14.19
C SER A 19 -3.89 6.17 -13.99
N ALA A 20 -3.59 6.89 -15.07
CA ALA A 20 -3.25 8.31 -15.02
C ALA A 20 -4.45 9.13 -14.52
N ARG A 21 -5.61 8.98 -15.16
CA ARG A 21 -6.84 9.72 -14.81
C ARG A 21 -7.24 9.53 -13.34
N VAL A 22 -7.23 8.30 -12.82
CA VAL A 22 -7.57 8.04 -11.40
C VAL A 22 -6.61 8.77 -10.45
N ARG A 23 -5.31 8.84 -10.76
CA ARG A 23 -4.34 9.55 -9.92
C ARG A 23 -4.47 11.07 -10.04
N GLU A 24 -4.79 11.58 -11.22
CA GLU A 24 -5.07 13.00 -11.47
C GLU A 24 -6.31 13.46 -10.70
N GLU A 25 -7.40 12.70 -10.77
CA GLU A 25 -8.64 12.97 -10.03
C GLU A 25 -8.44 12.92 -8.51
N ALA A 26 -7.54 12.06 -8.03
CA ALA A 26 -7.13 12.01 -6.62
C ALA A 26 -6.17 13.15 -6.22
N GLY A 27 -5.90 14.12 -7.11
CA GLY A 27 -5.01 15.24 -6.85
C GLY A 27 -3.56 14.80 -6.63
N GLN A 28 -3.14 13.67 -7.22
CA GLN A 28 -1.84 13.05 -7.00
C GLN A 28 -1.57 12.74 -5.52
N ARG A 29 -2.61 12.42 -4.75
CA ARG A 29 -2.51 11.99 -3.34
C ARG A 29 -3.09 10.60 -3.16
N CYS A 30 -2.60 9.89 -2.16
CA CYS A 30 -3.19 8.64 -1.72
C CYS A 30 -4.61 8.91 -1.20
N GLU A 31 -5.63 8.23 -1.73
CA GLU A 31 -7.02 8.42 -1.32
C GLU A 31 -7.33 7.89 0.10
N TRP A 32 -6.35 7.30 0.79
CA TRP A 32 -6.49 6.86 2.19
C TRP A 32 -5.64 7.64 3.17
N CYS A 33 -4.33 7.73 2.92
CA CYS A 33 -3.43 8.41 3.84
C CYS A 33 -2.96 9.78 3.36
N SER A 34 -3.56 10.32 2.31
CA SER A 34 -3.36 11.70 1.80
C SER A 34 -1.94 12.07 1.37
N VAL A 35 -0.97 11.17 1.51
CA VAL A 35 0.43 11.39 1.11
C VAL A 35 0.55 11.63 -0.38
N GLU A 36 1.42 12.56 -0.74
CA GLU A 36 1.66 13.02 -2.10
C GLU A 36 2.47 12.01 -2.93
N ASN A 37 2.10 11.89 -4.20
CA ASN A 37 2.89 11.15 -5.17
C ASN A 37 4.24 11.83 -5.40
N GLY A 38 5.33 11.07 -5.34
CA GLY A 38 6.68 11.56 -5.56
C GLY A 38 7.36 12.17 -4.33
N ALA A 39 6.62 12.42 -3.24
CA ALA A 39 7.19 12.92 -2.00
C ALA A 39 8.19 11.94 -1.39
N THR A 40 9.20 12.47 -0.72
CA THR A 40 10.13 11.68 0.08
C THR A 40 9.69 11.76 1.53
N ILE A 41 9.41 10.62 2.15
CA ILE A 41 8.87 10.56 3.52
C ILE A 41 9.66 9.57 4.37
N LEU A 42 9.61 9.74 5.68
CA LEU A 42 9.96 8.72 6.65
C LEU A 42 8.69 7.97 7.07
N ARG A 43 8.79 6.65 7.18
CA ARG A 43 7.75 5.80 7.78
C ARG A 43 8.23 5.38 9.16
N GLY A 44 7.33 5.26 10.12
CA GLY A 44 7.70 4.89 11.48
C GLY A 44 6.48 4.76 12.38
N SER A 45 6.69 5.05 13.65
CA SER A 45 5.64 5.20 14.65
C SER A 45 5.77 6.53 15.36
N ASP A 46 4.65 7.09 15.79
CA ASP A 46 4.61 8.21 16.72
C ASP A 46 4.27 7.68 18.11
N ASN A 47 5.16 7.93 19.08
CA ASN A 47 5.08 7.37 20.42
C ASN A 47 4.67 8.47 21.42
N GLN A 48 3.39 8.51 21.78
CA GLN A 48 2.82 9.51 22.69
C GLN A 48 2.00 8.83 23.79
N ASP A 49 2.16 9.28 25.03
CA ASP A 49 1.38 8.82 26.19
C ASP A 49 1.31 7.29 26.34
N GLY A 50 2.38 6.59 25.97
CA GLY A 50 2.46 5.12 26.02
C GLY A 50 1.76 4.39 24.86
N ALA A 51 1.18 5.12 23.91
CA ALA A 51 0.68 4.59 22.64
C ALA A 51 1.73 4.73 21.53
N SER A 52 1.77 3.75 20.63
CA SER A 52 2.60 3.77 19.42
C SER A 52 1.69 3.72 18.20
N LEU A 53 1.54 4.85 17.51
CA LEU A 53 0.67 5.00 16.35
C LEU A 53 1.47 4.88 15.06
N PRO A 54 1.02 4.10 14.06
CA PRO A 54 1.75 4.02 12.79
C PRO A 54 1.71 5.37 12.09
N ALA A 55 2.87 5.91 11.73
CA ALA A 55 2.99 7.28 11.28
C ALA A 55 3.91 7.46 10.06
N TYR A 56 3.79 8.61 9.42
CA TYR A 56 4.78 9.11 8.48
C TYR A 56 5.03 10.61 8.67
N ARG A 57 6.21 11.05 8.29
CA ARG A 57 6.62 12.47 8.22
C ARG A 57 7.25 12.75 6.87
N TYR A 58 7.09 13.96 6.34
CA TYR A 58 7.85 14.37 5.16
C TYR A 58 9.33 14.50 5.52
N ALA A 59 10.22 14.09 4.62
CA ALA A 59 11.65 14.05 4.91
C ALA A 59 12.28 15.46 5.01
N ASP A 60 11.65 16.44 4.37
CA ASP A 60 11.97 17.87 4.42
C ASP A 60 11.13 18.63 5.46
N ALA A 61 10.33 17.92 6.27
CA ALA A 61 9.49 18.52 7.29
C ALA A 61 10.32 19.30 8.31
N SER A 62 9.80 20.45 8.72
CA SER A 62 10.40 21.25 9.78
C SER A 62 10.32 20.52 11.13
N ALA A 63 11.03 21.05 12.14
CA ALA A 63 10.96 20.51 13.49
C ALA A 63 9.53 20.54 14.08
N HIS A 64 8.70 21.48 13.63
CA HIS A 64 7.37 21.76 14.17
C HIS A 64 6.25 21.12 13.35
N ASP A 65 6.57 20.46 12.24
CA ASP A 65 5.55 19.84 11.41
C ASP A 65 4.97 18.61 12.13
N HIS A 66 3.70 18.33 11.90
CA HIS A 66 3.05 17.17 12.49
C HIS A 66 3.48 15.87 11.80
N SER A 67 3.51 14.78 12.57
CA SER A 67 3.40 13.44 12.00
C SER A 67 1.99 13.20 11.51
N PHE A 68 1.83 12.32 10.53
CA PHE A 68 0.54 11.92 9.97
C PHE A 68 0.31 10.44 10.18
N HIS A 69 -0.93 10.05 10.48
CA HIS A 69 -1.28 8.65 10.65
C HIS A 69 -1.10 7.89 9.32
N ALA A 70 -0.42 6.74 9.37
CA ALA A 70 0.03 6.02 8.17
C ALA A 70 -1.10 5.48 7.29
N GLN A 71 -2.30 5.32 7.84
CA GLN A 71 -3.46 4.76 7.14
C GLN A 71 -4.51 5.81 6.77
N THR A 72 -4.75 6.80 7.64
CA THR A 72 -5.81 7.81 7.46
C THR A 72 -5.27 9.16 6.98
N GLY A 73 -3.96 9.40 7.13
CA GLY A 73 -3.35 10.68 6.75
C GLY A 73 -3.75 11.84 7.65
N GLU A 74 -4.49 11.58 8.72
CA GLU A 74 -4.85 12.60 9.70
C GLU A 74 -3.60 13.05 10.45
N PRO A 75 -3.44 14.36 10.71
CA PRO A 75 -2.35 14.86 11.53
C PRO A 75 -2.50 14.26 12.93
N ILE A 76 -1.38 13.80 13.49
CA ILE A 76 -1.31 13.30 14.86
C ILE A 76 -1.07 14.54 15.75
N PRO A 77 -2.02 14.92 16.62
CA PRO A 77 -1.83 16.06 17.52
C PRO A 77 -0.62 15.82 18.43
N GLY A 78 0.13 16.87 18.77
CA GLY A 78 1.29 16.78 19.66
C GLY A 78 2.51 16.05 19.10
N ALA A 79 2.42 15.49 17.89
CA ALA A 79 3.53 14.79 17.26
C ALA A 79 4.64 15.73 16.79
N ASP A 80 5.88 15.42 17.17
CA ASP A 80 7.08 16.11 16.72
C ASP A 80 8.19 15.09 16.38
N TRP A 81 9.45 15.54 16.28
CA TRP A 81 10.57 14.64 15.98
C TRP A 81 11.06 13.83 17.19
N ASP A 82 10.78 14.27 18.42
CA ASP A 82 11.17 13.57 19.63
C ASP A 82 10.21 12.39 19.90
N THR A 83 8.94 12.52 19.49
CA THR A 83 7.95 11.42 19.59
C THR A 83 7.98 10.48 18.39
N PHE A 84 8.53 10.91 17.25
CA PHE A 84 8.58 10.10 16.04
C PHE A 84 9.78 9.16 16.00
N ASP A 85 9.50 7.85 15.96
CA ASP A 85 10.47 6.78 15.80
C ASP A 85 10.49 6.30 14.33
N PRO A 86 11.47 6.73 13.50
CA PRO A 86 11.56 6.32 12.11
C PRO A 86 12.01 4.87 11.97
N ASN A 87 11.43 4.17 10.98
CA ASN A 87 11.90 2.86 10.58
C ASN A 87 13.37 2.92 10.13
N ALA A 88 14.16 1.91 10.50
CA ALA A 88 15.57 1.77 10.13
C ALA A 88 15.86 1.71 8.60
N ARG A 89 14.82 1.64 7.75
CA ARG A 89 14.97 1.61 6.29
C ARG A 89 15.24 2.98 5.67
N GLY A 90 15.14 4.05 6.47
CA GLY A 90 15.34 5.43 6.00
C GLY A 90 14.20 5.97 5.13
N PRO A 91 14.40 7.14 4.49
CA PRO A 91 13.39 7.79 3.68
C PRO A 91 12.99 6.96 2.45
N VAL A 92 11.71 7.03 2.08
CA VAL A 92 11.15 6.36 0.91
C VAL A 92 10.50 7.36 -0.03
N LYS A 93 10.74 7.19 -1.33
CA LYS A 93 9.99 7.92 -2.36
C LYS A 93 8.62 7.29 -2.52
N VAL A 94 7.57 8.09 -2.31
CA VAL A 94 6.19 7.64 -2.44
C VAL A 94 5.85 7.50 -3.92
N ILE A 95 5.35 6.33 -4.29
CA ILE A 95 4.79 6.08 -5.62
C ILE A 95 3.32 5.70 -5.47
N LEU A 96 2.44 6.44 -6.13
CA LEU A 96 1.03 6.04 -6.25
C LEU A 96 0.84 5.02 -7.35
N THR A 97 -0.07 4.09 -7.09
CA THR A 97 -0.56 3.09 -8.04
C THR A 97 -2.07 2.98 -7.87
N VAL A 98 -2.76 2.39 -8.85
CA VAL A 98 -4.21 2.18 -8.77
C VAL A 98 -4.52 0.78 -8.25
N ALA A 99 -5.36 0.68 -7.23
CA ALA A 99 -5.87 -0.56 -6.65
C ALA A 99 -7.33 -0.79 -7.07
N HIS A 100 -7.69 -2.07 -7.27
CA HIS A 100 -9.07 -2.53 -7.49
C HIS A 100 -9.66 -2.97 -6.14
N LEU A 101 -10.78 -2.38 -5.73
CA LEU A 101 -11.42 -2.64 -4.43
C LEU A 101 -12.15 -3.99 -4.34
N ASP A 102 -12.31 -4.69 -5.46
CA ASP A 102 -12.82 -6.06 -5.53
C ASP A 102 -11.72 -7.09 -5.87
N HIS A 103 -10.48 -6.62 -6.04
CA HIS A 103 -9.35 -7.41 -6.52
C HIS A 103 -9.57 -8.07 -7.91
N GLN A 104 -10.47 -7.55 -8.74
CA GLN A 104 -10.68 -7.98 -10.12
C GLN A 104 -10.09 -6.96 -11.12
N PRO A 105 -8.96 -7.27 -11.78
CA PRO A 105 -8.35 -6.44 -12.82
C PRO A 105 -9.28 -5.98 -13.95
N GLU A 106 -10.30 -6.77 -14.26
CA GLU A 106 -11.24 -6.50 -15.33
C GLU A 106 -12.23 -5.38 -14.96
N ASN A 107 -12.48 -5.17 -13.66
CA ASN A 107 -13.45 -4.19 -13.17
C ASN A 107 -12.81 -2.80 -13.02
N CYS A 108 -12.65 -2.09 -14.14
CA CYS A 108 -12.08 -0.75 -14.19
C CYS A 108 -13.11 0.38 -13.91
N ALA A 109 -14.27 0.09 -13.32
CA ALA A 109 -15.22 1.11 -12.93
C ALA A 109 -14.59 2.08 -11.91
N ARG A 110 -14.81 3.39 -12.08
CA ARG A 110 -14.10 4.41 -11.29
C ARG A 110 -14.32 4.28 -9.78
N ASP A 111 -15.52 3.88 -9.37
CA ASP A 111 -15.88 3.63 -7.97
C ASP A 111 -15.13 2.42 -7.38
N ASN A 112 -14.75 1.44 -8.21
CA ASN A 112 -13.92 0.30 -7.84
C ASN A 112 -12.40 0.62 -7.83
N LEU A 113 -11.97 1.75 -8.38
CA LEU A 113 -10.55 2.11 -8.45
C LEU A 113 -10.18 3.12 -7.36
N ARG A 114 -8.99 2.94 -6.75
CA ARG A 114 -8.40 3.94 -5.86
C ARG A 114 -6.92 4.20 -6.15
N ALA A 115 -6.50 5.46 -6.14
CA ALA A 115 -5.10 5.86 -6.15
C ALA A 115 -4.50 5.69 -4.75
N LEU A 116 -3.66 4.67 -4.58
CA LEU A 116 -3.05 4.33 -3.29
C LEU A 116 -1.53 4.35 -3.37
N CYS A 117 -0.89 4.82 -2.29
CA CYS A 117 0.55 4.69 -2.14
C CYS A 117 0.97 3.22 -1.98
N GLN A 118 2.24 2.92 -2.23
CA GLN A 118 2.80 1.57 -2.08
C GLN A 118 2.43 0.91 -0.74
N ALA A 119 2.49 1.64 0.37
CA ALA A 119 2.20 1.10 1.71
C ALA A 119 0.72 0.74 1.88
N CYS A 120 -0.19 1.68 1.60
CA CYS A 120 -1.64 1.48 1.69
C CYS A 120 -2.12 0.37 0.75
N HIS A 121 -1.65 0.37 -0.50
CA HIS A 121 -1.97 -0.68 -1.47
C HIS A 121 -1.48 -2.04 -0.98
N ASN A 122 -0.23 -2.15 -0.52
CA ASN A 122 0.30 -3.42 -0.02
C ASN A 122 -0.45 -3.96 1.21
N ALA A 123 -0.86 -3.07 2.11
CA ALA A 123 -1.67 -3.40 3.28
C ALA A 123 -3.03 -3.96 2.84
N TYR A 124 -3.68 -3.30 1.87
CA TYR A 124 -4.95 -3.75 1.31
C TYR A 124 -4.88 -5.13 0.67
N ASP A 125 -3.87 -5.38 -0.16
CA ASP A 125 -3.70 -6.65 -0.86
C ASP A 125 -3.27 -7.80 0.08
N ALA A 126 -2.77 -7.50 1.28
CA ALA A 126 -2.15 -8.48 2.16
C ALA A 126 -3.05 -9.68 2.52
N PRO A 127 -4.33 -9.48 2.90
CA PRO A 127 -5.22 -10.59 3.21
C PRO A 127 -5.50 -11.48 1.99
N MET A 128 -5.76 -10.89 0.82
CA MET A 128 -5.97 -11.66 -0.42
C MET A 128 -4.72 -12.46 -0.79
N ARG A 129 -3.53 -11.84 -0.73
CA ARG A 129 -2.25 -12.52 -1.01
C ARG A 129 -2.02 -13.68 -0.04
N ALA A 130 -2.31 -13.49 1.25
CA ALA A 130 -2.17 -14.55 2.26
C ALA A 130 -3.09 -15.75 1.97
N ARG A 131 -4.34 -15.50 1.58
CA ARG A 131 -5.30 -16.55 1.18
C ARG A 131 -4.78 -17.35 -0.02
N GLY A 132 -4.36 -16.68 -1.10
CA GLY A 132 -3.83 -17.35 -2.29
C GLY A 132 -2.53 -18.13 -2.02
N ILE A 133 -1.67 -17.66 -1.11
CA ILE A 133 -0.48 -18.41 -0.66
C ILE A 133 -0.92 -19.69 0.09
N ALA A 134 -1.90 -19.59 0.99
CA ALA A 134 -2.40 -20.72 1.75
C ALA A 134 -3.05 -21.78 0.84
N GLU A 135 -3.84 -21.37 -0.15
CA GLU A 135 -4.46 -22.26 -1.14
C GLU A 135 -3.42 -23.01 -1.97
N ARG A 136 -2.42 -22.31 -2.53
CA ARG A 136 -1.33 -22.97 -3.28
C ARG A 136 -0.56 -23.96 -2.42
N LYS A 137 -0.31 -23.62 -1.14
CA LYS A 137 0.34 -24.52 -0.19
C LYS A 137 -0.52 -25.77 0.08
N ARG A 138 -1.84 -25.62 0.22
CA ARG A 138 -2.78 -26.75 0.36
C ARG A 138 -2.82 -27.62 -0.89
N ALA A 139 -2.93 -27.03 -2.09
CA ALA A 139 -2.93 -27.76 -3.35
C ALA A 139 -1.64 -28.57 -3.57
N LYS A 140 -0.47 -27.98 -3.27
CA LYS A 140 0.82 -28.68 -3.35
C LYS A 140 0.90 -29.87 -2.39
N ARG A 141 0.35 -29.75 -1.18
CA ARG A 141 0.26 -30.86 -0.21
C ARG A 141 -0.68 -31.96 -0.71
N ALA A 142 -1.86 -31.60 -1.19
CA ALA A 142 -2.81 -32.56 -1.75
C ALA A 142 -2.21 -33.37 -2.91
N ILE A 143 -1.45 -32.74 -3.81
CA ILE A 143 -0.73 -33.44 -4.88
C ILE A 143 0.33 -34.39 -4.31
N SER A 144 1.07 -33.97 -3.27
CA SER A 144 2.07 -34.83 -2.62
C SER A 144 1.45 -36.03 -1.91
N ASP A 145 0.22 -35.91 -1.39
CA ASP A 145 -0.48 -36.99 -0.69
C ASP A 145 -1.02 -38.06 -1.66
N LEU A 146 -1.08 -37.76 -2.97
CA LEU A 146 -1.50 -38.71 -4.02
C LEU A 146 -0.40 -39.69 -4.45
N PHE A 147 0.86 -39.46 -4.05
CA PHE A 147 1.97 -40.36 -4.37
C PHE A 147 2.51 -41.01 -3.08
N PRO A 148 2.64 -42.36 -3.03
CA PRO A 148 3.25 -43.01 -1.88
C PRO A 148 4.69 -42.52 -1.72
N LYS A 149 5.10 -42.23 -0.48
CA LYS A 149 6.48 -41.88 -0.19
C LYS A 149 7.38 -43.09 -0.52
N PRO A 150 8.50 -42.90 -1.23
CA PRO A 150 9.44 -44.00 -1.46
C PRO A 150 9.94 -44.52 -0.10
N ASN A 151 9.98 -45.85 0.01
CA ASN A 151 10.49 -46.59 1.17
C ASN A 151 11.98 -46.37 1.37
#